data_AF-A0A8X7PY75-F1
#
_entry.id   AF-A0A8X7PY75-F1
#
_cell.length_a   1.000
_cell.length_b   1.000
_cell.length_c   1.000
_cell.angle_alpha   90.00
_cell.angle_beta   90.00
_cell.angle_gamma   90.00
#
_symmetry.space_group_name_H-M   'P 1'
#
loop_
_entity.id
_entity.type
_entity.pdbx_description
1 polymer ?
#
loop_
_entity_poly.entity_id
_entity_poly.type
_entity_poly.pdbx_seq_one_letter_code
_entity_poly.pdbx_strand_id
1 'polypeptide(L)'
;MESELSFLISVLIICADISAGVLGIEAEIDQSKRHHHDRQQHCRNPSSGAFAEGVAAIVLLSIVHVTANQDIKRATANKILAVAFLVLSWIFFAVSYSTLMVGTLANSRSNRYCSLRSRWLFLIGGIFCLSHGVVTSAYYVSALAASKEDKENVQQEDPANRRGA
;
A
#
# COMPACT_ATOMS: atom_id res chain seq x y z
N MET A 1 -25.66 0.50 1.43
CA MET A 1 -24.72 1.54 1.93
C MET A 1 -23.34 0.96 2.20
N GLU A 2 -23.20 -0.17 2.91
CA GLU A 2 -21.88 -0.76 3.21
C GLU A 2 -21.08 -1.18 1.96
N SER A 3 -21.75 -1.69 0.92
CA SER A 3 -21.13 -2.05 -0.37
C SER A 3 -20.60 -0.85 -1.17
N GLU A 4 -21.33 0.27 -1.14
CA GLU A 4 -20.93 1.52 -1.83
C GLU A 4 -19.70 2.13 -1.16
N LEU A 5 -19.69 2.16 0.17
CA LEU A 5 -18.55 2.61 0.96
C LEU A 5 -17.31 1.75 0.68
N SER A 6 -17.50 0.43 0.64
CA SER A 6 -16.46 -0.55 0.34
C SER A 6 -15.81 -0.32 -1.02
N PHE A 7 -16.64 -0.08 -2.04
CA PHE A 7 -16.20 0.20 -3.39
C PHE A 7 -15.42 1.52 -3.47
N LEU A 8 -15.94 2.58 -2.85
CA LEU A 8 -15.26 3.88 -2.81
C LEU A 8 -13.90 3.79 -2.10
N ILE A 9 -13.82 3.07 -0.99
CA ILE A 9 -12.56 2.85 -0.27
C ILE A 9 -11.56 2.09 -1.15
N SER A 10 -11.99 1.02 -1.84
CA SER A 10 -11.11 0.29 -2.77
C SER A 10 -10.59 1.19 -3.90
N VAL A 11 -11.45 2.04 -4.48
CA VAL A 11 -11.04 2.99 -5.53
C VAL A 11 -10.02 4.00 -4.99
N LEU A 12 -10.24 4.53 -3.78
CA LEU A 12 -9.31 5.47 -3.13
C LEU A 12 -7.95 4.82 -2.86
N ILE A 13 -7.92 3.57 -2.39
CA ILE A 13 -6.69 2.80 -2.15
C ILE A 13 -5.91 2.64 -3.46
N ILE A 14 -6.57 2.21 -4.54
CA ILE A 14 -5.94 2.04 -5.86
C ILE A 14 -5.37 3.37 -6.36
N CYS A 15 -6.15 4.45 -6.32
CA CYS A 15 -5.69 5.76 -6.77
C CYS A 15 -4.47 6.24 -5.99
N ALA A 16 -4.48 6.09 -4.67
CA ALA A 16 -3.38 6.51 -3.81
C ALA A 16 -2.12 5.63 -3.98
N ASP A 17 -2.26 4.32 -4.16
CA ASP A 17 -1.13 3.41 -4.43
C ASP A 17 -0.51 3.67 -5.82
N ILE A 18 -1.32 4.03 -6.83
CA ILE A 18 -0.84 4.49 -8.13
C ILE A 18 -0.07 5.81 -7.98
N SER A 19 -0.63 6.80 -7.29
CA SER A 19 0.05 8.07 -7.05
C SER A 19 1.37 7.88 -6.31
N ALA A 20 1.40 7.06 -5.25
CA ALA A 20 2.62 6.75 -4.51
C ALA A 20 3.66 6.02 -5.37
N GLY A 21 3.21 5.08 -6.22
CA GLY A 21 4.08 4.40 -7.19
C GLY A 21 4.70 5.35 -8.22
N VAL A 22 3.90 6.26 -8.78
CA VAL A 22 4.37 7.29 -9.72
C VAL A 22 5.36 8.23 -9.05
N LEU A 23 5.05 8.74 -7.85
CA LEU A 23 5.96 9.58 -7.08
C LEU A 23 7.29 8.88 -6.74
N GLY A 24 7.26 7.56 -6.48
CA GLY A 24 8.47 6.76 -6.31
C GLY A 24 9.32 6.71 -7.58
N ILE A 25 8.70 6.51 -8.75
CA ILE A 25 9.40 6.48 -10.04
C ILE A 25 9.96 7.88 -10.40
N GLU A 26 9.18 8.94 -10.16
CA GLU A 26 9.62 10.33 -10.37
C GLU A 26 10.81 10.68 -9.49
N ALA A 27 10.78 10.29 -8.21
CA ALA A 27 11.89 10.46 -7.28
C ALA A 27 13.16 9.76 -7.79
N GLU A 28 13.03 8.60 -8.45
CA GLU A 28 14.15 7.89 -9.04
C GLU A 28 14.70 8.59 -10.31
N ILE A 29 13.83 9.11 -11.16
CA ILE A 29 14.23 9.87 -12.36
C ILE A 29 14.98 11.14 -11.95
N ASP A 30 14.52 11.82 -10.91
CA ASP A 30 15.14 13.04 -10.40
C ASP A 30 16.47 12.77 -9.68
N GLN A 31 16.64 11.59 -9.09
CA GLN A 31 17.95 11.09 -8.67
C GLN A 31 18.85 10.75 -9.87
N SER A 32 18.31 10.06 -10.87
CA SER A 32 19.00 9.56 -12.07
C SER A 32 19.61 10.67 -12.94
N LYS A 33 18.86 11.75 -13.20
CA LYS A 33 19.33 12.91 -13.99
C LYS A 33 20.61 13.52 -13.44
N ARG A 34 20.83 13.46 -12.11
CA ARG A 34 21.99 14.04 -11.45
C ARG A 34 23.18 13.06 -11.32
N HIS A 35 23.00 11.80 -11.72
CA HIS A 35 24.05 10.77 -11.67
C HIS A 35 24.98 10.74 -12.90
N HIS A 36 24.59 11.32 -14.05
CA HIS A 36 25.42 11.26 -15.27
C HIS A 36 26.71 12.08 -15.20
N HIS A 37 26.85 13.00 -14.24
CA HIS A 37 27.99 13.92 -14.17
C HIS A 37 29.08 13.58 -13.16
N ASP A 38 28.91 12.60 -12.26
CA ASP A 38 29.92 12.40 -11.21
C ASP A 38 29.75 11.06 -10.48
N ARG A 39 30.71 10.16 -10.68
CA ARG A 39 30.67 8.80 -10.13
C ARG A 39 31.30 8.69 -8.73
N GLN A 40 31.84 9.76 -8.17
CA GLN A 40 32.54 9.65 -6.90
C GLN A 40 32.76 11.03 -6.27
N GLN A 41 31.89 11.48 -5.35
CA GLN A 41 32.30 12.41 -4.29
C GLN A 41 31.24 12.50 -3.16
N HIS A 42 31.36 11.60 -2.19
CA HIS A 42 31.12 11.81 -0.75
C HIS A 42 29.93 12.69 -0.28
N CYS A 43 28.68 12.32 -0.60
CA CYS A 43 27.45 12.95 -0.06
C CYS A 43 27.17 14.37 -0.57
N ARG A 44 26.52 14.43 -1.74
CA ARG A 44 26.06 15.66 -2.38
C ARG A 44 24.74 16.17 -1.77
N ASN A 45 24.45 17.47 -1.92
CA ASN A 45 23.21 18.12 -1.51
C ASN A 45 21.94 17.35 -1.97
N PRO A 46 20.95 17.18 -1.08
CA PRO A 46 19.71 16.45 -1.35
C PRO A 46 18.95 17.08 -2.52
N SER A 47 18.40 16.27 -3.43
CA SER A 47 17.37 16.76 -4.35
C SER A 47 16.10 17.00 -3.53
N SER A 48 15.72 18.27 -3.36
CA SER A 48 14.52 18.65 -2.60
C SER A 48 13.25 18.05 -3.20
N GLY A 49 13.22 17.81 -4.52
CA GLY A 49 12.12 17.13 -5.23
C GLY A 49 11.96 15.68 -4.77
N ALA A 50 12.95 14.83 -5.04
CA ALA A 50 12.91 13.41 -4.66
C ALA A 50 12.72 13.14 -3.15
N PHE A 51 13.15 14.07 -2.28
CA PHE A 51 12.88 13.98 -0.85
C PHE A 51 11.39 14.27 -0.55
N ALA A 52 10.83 15.34 -1.11
CA ALA A 52 9.43 15.70 -0.91
C ALA A 52 8.48 14.64 -1.50
N GLU A 53 8.80 14.11 -2.68
CA GLU A 53 8.03 13.06 -3.36
C GLU A 53 8.06 11.74 -2.58
N GLY A 54 9.23 11.33 -2.07
CA GLY A 54 9.35 10.14 -1.22
C GLY A 54 8.59 10.26 0.10
N VAL A 55 8.66 11.43 0.77
CA VAL A 55 7.87 11.70 1.99
C VAL A 55 6.37 11.68 1.69
N ALA A 56 5.94 12.31 0.58
CA ALA A 56 4.55 12.30 0.16
C ALA A 56 4.05 10.87 -0.08
N ALA A 57 4.83 10.02 -0.76
CA ALA A 57 4.51 8.61 -0.97
C ALA A 57 4.35 7.85 0.36
N ILE A 58 5.26 8.04 1.33
CA ILE A 58 5.20 7.39 2.64
C ILE A 58 3.94 7.82 3.43
N VAL A 59 3.62 9.11 3.40
CA VAL A 59 2.42 9.64 4.08
C VAL A 59 1.15 9.10 3.45
N LEU A 60 1.04 9.12 2.12
CA LEU A 60 -0.10 8.57 1.39
C LEU A 60 -0.28 7.08 1.69
N LEU A 61 0.79 6.29 1.59
CA LEU A 61 0.77 4.85 1.87
C LEU A 61 0.33 4.56 3.32
N SER A 62 0.77 5.39 4.28
CA SER A 62 0.38 5.25 5.69
C SER A 62 -1.10 5.54 5.92
N ILE A 63 -1.65 6.61 5.32
CA ILE A 63 -3.07 6.97 5.43
C ILE A 63 -3.94 5.87 4.81
N VAL A 64 -3.56 5.39 3.63
CA VAL A 64 -4.22 4.28 2.93
C VAL A 64 -4.25 3.03 3.80
N HIS A 65 -3.12 2.65 4.40
CA HIS A 65 -3.04 1.44 5.22
C HIS A 65 -3.86 1.54 6.51
N VAL A 66 -3.87 2.69 7.19
CA VAL A 66 -4.72 2.90 8.38
C VAL A 66 -6.20 2.83 8.02
N THR A 67 -6.59 3.45 6.91
CA THR A 67 -7.98 3.45 6.43
C THR A 67 -8.42 2.04 6.06
N ALA A 68 -7.58 1.31 5.32
CA ALA A 68 -7.81 -0.09 5.00
C ALA A 68 -7.95 -0.93 6.27
N ASN A 69 -7.02 -0.83 7.23
CA ASN A 69 -7.04 -1.62 8.47
C ASN A 69 -8.28 -1.36 9.35
N GLN A 70 -8.79 -0.13 9.39
CA GLN A 70 -10.01 0.18 10.13
C GLN A 70 -11.25 -0.47 9.51
N ASP A 71 -11.36 -0.48 8.18
CA ASP A 71 -12.51 -1.10 7.51
C ASP A 71 -12.41 -2.63 7.43
N ILE A 72 -11.18 -3.15 7.29
CA ILE A 72 -10.83 -4.58 7.40
C ILE A 72 -11.35 -5.18 8.70
N LYS A 73 -11.16 -4.50 9.84
CA LYS A 73 -11.63 -4.94 11.17
C LYS A 73 -13.15 -4.97 11.29
N ARG A 74 -13.86 -4.18 10.49
CA ARG A 74 -15.32 -4.13 10.48
C ARG A 74 -15.93 -5.22 9.59
N ALA A 75 -15.22 -5.63 8.53
CA ALA A 75 -15.70 -6.60 7.54
C ALA A 75 -15.22 -8.05 7.74
N THR A 76 -14.42 -8.35 8.78
CA THR A 76 -13.81 -9.67 8.98
C THR A 76 -14.80 -10.68 9.56
N ALA A 77 -15.67 -11.22 8.69
CA ALA A 77 -16.31 -12.52 8.87
C ALA A 77 -15.46 -13.59 8.14
N ASN A 78 -15.05 -14.62 8.88
CA ASN A 78 -13.77 -15.31 8.70
C ASN A 78 -13.77 -16.30 7.51
N LYS A 79 -13.03 -15.99 6.43
CA LYS A 79 -12.60 -16.94 5.39
C LYS A 79 -11.07 -16.95 5.25
N ILE A 80 -10.48 -18.14 5.11
CA ILE A 80 -9.02 -18.35 4.96
C ILE A 80 -8.42 -17.47 3.86
N LEU A 81 -9.15 -17.28 2.76
CA LEU A 81 -8.71 -16.46 1.62
C LEU A 81 -8.60 -14.97 1.97
N ALA A 82 -9.55 -14.44 2.75
CA ALA A 82 -9.50 -13.05 3.21
C ALA A 82 -8.33 -12.84 4.18
N VAL A 83 -8.11 -13.78 5.10
CA VAL A 83 -6.95 -13.72 6.02
C VAL A 83 -5.62 -13.78 5.25
N ALA A 84 -5.53 -14.63 4.22
CA ALA A 84 -4.33 -14.73 3.39
C ALA A 84 -4.02 -13.42 2.65
N PHE A 85 -5.00 -12.79 2.01
CA PHE A 85 -4.80 -11.50 1.35
C PHE A 85 -4.47 -10.37 2.33
N LEU A 86 -5.04 -10.41 3.54
CA LEU A 86 -4.70 -9.47 4.60
C LEU A 86 -3.22 -9.59 4.98
N VAL A 87 -2.73 -10.79 5.30
CA VAL A 87 -1.32 -11.01 5.65
C VAL A 87 -0.40 -10.59 4.51
N LEU A 88 -0.75 -10.93 3.27
CA LEU A 88 0.03 -10.58 2.10
C LEU A 88 0.11 -9.06 1.89
N SER A 89 -1.00 -8.33 2.08
CA SER A 89 -1.05 -6.86 2.04
C SER A 89 -0.09 -6.23 3.06
N TRP A 90 -0.08 -6.73 4.31
CA TRP A 90 0.84 -6.24 5.33
C TRP A 90 2.32 -6.45 4.98
N ILE A 91 2.66 -7.57 4.33
CA ILE A 91 4.02 -7.84 3.85
C ILE A 91 4.41 -6.83 2.75
N PHE A 92 3.54 -6.62 1.75
CA PHE A 92 3.79 -5.64 0.69
C PHE A 92 3.95 -4.23 1.26
N PHE A 93 3.09 -3.82 2.19
CA PHE A 93 3.19 -2.53 2.87
C PHE A 93 4.54 -2.37 3.59
N ALA A 94 4.96 -3.36 4.39
CA ALA A 94 6.20 -3.31 5.14
C ALA A 94 7.43 -3.19 4.23
N VAL A 95 7.45 -3.94 3.12
CA VAL A 95 8.54 -3.87 2.14
C VAL A 95 8.55 -2.51 1.45
N SER A 96 7.41 -2.06 0.90
CA SER A 96 7.27 -0.75 0.23
C SER A 96 7.73 0.38 1.14
N TYR A 97 7.18 0.44 2.36
CA TYR A 97 7.47 1.47 3.34
C TYR A 97 8.97 1.51 3.66
N SER A 98 9.58 0.35 3.93
CA SER A 98 11.00 0.28 4.28
C SER A 98 11.87 0.73 3.12
N THR A 99 11.59 0.28 1.89
CA THR A 99 12.38 0.68 0.71
C THR A 99 12.23 2.15 0.35
N LEU A 100 11.02 2.71 0.45
CA LEU A 100 10.79 4.15 0.24
C LEU A 100 11.47 4.97 1.34
N MET A 101 11.34 4.58 2.60
CA MET A 101 12.01 5.24 3.74
C MET A 101 13.52 5.23 3.57
N VAL A 102 14.13 4.08 3.25
CA VAL A 102 15.58 4.00 3.03
C VAL A 102 15.98 4.80 1.80
N GLY A 103 15.17 4.82 0.73
CA GLY A 103 15.38 5.69 -0.44
C GLY A 103 15.39 7.18 -0.07
N THR A 104 14.40 7.63 0.72
CA THR A 104 14.27 9.02 1.19
C THR A 104 15.41 9.39 2.13
N LEU A 105 15.80 8.50 3.03
CA LEU A 105 16.93 8.69 3.95
C LEU A 105 18.28 8.68 3.21
N ALA A 106 18.45 7.83 2.20
CA ALA A 106 19.62 7.83 1.33
C ALA A 106 19.74 9.11 0.50
N ASN A 107 18.61 9.76 0.19
CA ASN A 107 18.56 11.08 -0.42
C ASN A 107 18.75 12.23 0.57
N SER A 108 18.67 11.99 1.88
CA SER A 108 18.89 13.01 2.92
C SER A 108 20.39 13.25 3.16
N ARG A 109 20.78 14.39 3.75
CA ARG A 109 22.17 14.78 4.06
C ARG A 109 22.93 13.84 5.04
N SER A 110 22.44 12.61 5.27
CA SER A 110 23.04 11.69 6.23
C SER A 110 24.19 10.90 5.61
N ASN A 111 25.41 11.15 6.10
CA ASN A 111 26.64 10.47 5.67
C ASN A 111 26.59 8.92 5.79
N ARG A 112 25.65 8.37 6.56
CA ARG A 112 25.52 6.92 6.80
C ARG A 112 24.97 6.13 5.61
N TYR A 113 24.23 6.77 4.71
CA TYR A 113 23.51 6.08 3.63
C TYR A 113 24.10 6.35 2.23
N CYS A 114 25.19 7.10 2.12
CA CYS A 114 25.78 7.47 0.83
C CYS A 114 26.42 6.32 0.03
N SER A 115 26.72 5.17 0.66
CA SER A 115 27.18 3.98 -0.07
C SER A 115 26.02 3.10 -0.57
N LEU A 116 24.80 3.34 -0.11
CA LEU A 116 23.63 2.59 -0.56
C LEU A 116 23.21 3.12 -1.93
N ARG A 117 23.21 2.21 -2.90
CA ARG A 117 22.81 2.47 -4.27
C ARG A 117 21.29 2.72 -4.31
N SER A 118 20.91 3.99 -4.11
CA SER A 118 19.52 4.46 -4.03
C SER A 118 18.70 4.22 -5.30
N ARG A 119 19.36 4.03 -6.44
CA ARG A 119 18.76 3.84 -7.78
C ARG A 119 17.76 2.69 -7.89
N TRP A 120 17.63 1.79 -6.93
CA TRP A 120 16.64 0.70 -7.02
C TRP A 120 15.64 0.73 -5.89
N LEU A 121 15.89 1.50 -4.84
CA LEU A 121 15.05 1.49 -3.64
C LEU A 121 13.69 2.13 -3.91
N PHE A 122 13.67 3.21 -4.68
CA PHE A 122 12.43 3.88 -5.06
C PHE A 122 11.63 3.08 -6.10
N LEU A 123 12.28 2.52 -7.12
CA LEU A 123 11.62 1.64 -8.10
C LEU A 123 11.06 0.37 -7.46
N ILE A 124 11.84 -0.32 -6.62
CA ILE A 124 11.37 -1.50 -5.89
C ILE A 124 10.19 -1.11 -4.99
N GLY A 125 10.31 -0.03 -4.22
CA GLY A 125 9.23 0.46 -3.37
C GLY A 125 7.95 0.80 -4.14
N GLY A 126 8.07 1.45 -5.29
CA GLY A 126 6.93 1.79 -6.15
C GLY A 126 6.21 0.56 -6.72
N ILE A 127 6.95 -0.44 -7.19
CA ILE A 127 6.36 -1.70 -7.70
C ILE A 127 5.63 -2.46 -6.58
N PHE A 128 6.24 -2.54 -5.39
CA PHE A 128 5.59 -3.17 -4.24
C PHE A 128 4.35 -2.36 -3.78
N CYS A 129 4.33 -1.04 -3.96
CA CYS A 129 3.17 -0.18 -3.69
C CYS A 129 2.00 -0.50 -4.64
N LEU A 130 2.26 -0.67 -5.94
CA LEU A 130 1.23 -1.09 -6.89
C LEU A 130 0.68 -2.49 -6.57
N SER A 131 1.58 -3.41 -6.18
CA SER A 131 1.21 -4.77 -5.78
C SER A 131 0.35 -4.78 -4.52
N HIS A 132 0.67 -3.92 -3.54
CA HIS A 132 -0.13 -3.71 -2.34
C HIS A 132 -1.56 -3.30 -2.66
N GLY A 133 -1.76 -2.34 -3.58
CA GLY A 133 -3.08 -1.88 -3.99
C GLY A 133 -3.94 -3.00 -4.59
N VAL A 134 -3.37 -3.77 -5.52
CA VAL A 134 -4.07 -4.90 -6.16
C VAL A 134 -4.49 -5.95 -5.13
N VAL A 135 -3.58 -6.35 -4.23
CA VAL A 135 -3.86 -7.34 -3.18
C VAL A 135 -4.92 -6.83 -2.20
N THR A 136 -4.85 -5.55 -1.82
CA THR A 136 -5.79 -4.94 -0.88
C THR A 136 -7.19 -4.79 -1.49
N SER A 137 -7.30 -4.47 -2.78
CA SER A 137 -8.59 -4.48 -3.48
C SER A 137 -9.18 -5.88 -3.62
N ALA A 138 -8.35 -6.88 -3.94
CA ALA A 138 -8.79 -8.28 -4.00
C ALA A 138 -9.29 -8.78 -2.64
N TYR A 139 -8.61 -8.40 -1.55
CA TYR A 139 -9.09 -8.61 -0.18
C TYR A 139 -10.48 -8.00 0.00
N TYR A 140 -10.68 -6.75 -0.39
CA TYR A 140 -11.93 -6.02 -0.16
C TYR A 140 -13.12 -6.67 -0.86
N VAL A 141 -12.94 -7.05 -2.13
CA VAL A 141 -13.95 -7.76 -2.92
C VAL A 141 -14.24 -9.13 -2.28
N SER A 142 -13.22 -9.84 -1.83
CA SER A 142 -13.37 -11.15 -1.18
C SER A 142 -14.10 -11.05 0.17
N ALA A 143 -13.79 -10.04 0.98
CA ALA A 143 -14.43 -9.79 2.26
C ALA A 143 -15.88 -9.35 2.11
N LEU A 144 -16.18 -8.52 1.11
CA LEU A 144 -17.54 -8.12 0.77
C LEU A 144 -18.38 -9.30 0.29
N ALA A 145 -17.83 -10.15 -0.57
CA ALA A 145 -18.49 -11.38 -1.03
C ALA A 145 -18.77 -12.33 0.15
N ALA A 146 -17.77 -12.57 1.01
CA ALA A 146 -17.92 -13.39 2.21
C ALA A 146 -19.01 -12.85 3.15
N SER A 147 -19.04 -11.53 3.38
CA SER A 147 -20.04 -10.88 4.23
C SER A 147 -21.46 -10.97 3.67
N LYS A 148 -21.62 -11.05 2.34
CA LYS A 148 -22.93 -11.26 1.71
C LYS A 148 -23.42 -12.69 1.92
N GLU A 149 -22.55 -13.68 1.69
CA GLU A 149 -22.87 -15.10 1.87
C GLU A 149 -23.26 -15.42 3.32
N ASP A 150 -22.57 -14.85 4.32
CA ASP A 150 -22.90 -15.06 5.73
C ASP A 150 -24.29 -14.49 6.09
N LYS A 151 -24.64 -13.31 5.56
CA LYS A 151 -25.97 -12.71 5.75
C LYS A 151 -27.08 -13.56 5.12
N GLU A 152 -26.84 -14.13 3.94
CA GLU A 152 -27.79 -15.02 3.27
C GLU A 152 -27.98 -16.34 4.04
N ASN A 153 -26.90 -16.94 4.54
CA ASN A 153 -26.98 -18.19 5.33
C ASN A 153 -27.74 -18.00 6.65
N VAL A 154 -27.45 -16.93 7.41
CA VAL A 154 -28.17 -16.61 8.66
C VAL A 154 -29.66 -16.37 8.39
N GLN A 155 -29.98 -15.68 7.29
CA GLN A 155 -31.38 -15.43 6.91
C GLN A 155 -32.08 -16.66 6.33
N GLN A 156 -31.36 -17.73 5.96
CA GLN A 156 -31.92 -19.00 5.52
C GLN A 156 -32.15 -19.98 6.69
N GLU A 157 -31.36 -19.91 7.76
CA GLU A 157 -31.61 -20.67 9.00
C GLU A 157 -32.84 -20.16 9.79
N ASP A 158 -33.10 -18.85 9.81
CA ASP A 158 -34.23 -18.23 10.54
C ASP A 158 -35.66 -18.65 10.05
N PRO A 159 -35.96 -18.75 8.74
CA PRO A 159 -37.27 -19.21 8.26
C PRO A 159 -37.47 -20.73 8.32
N ALA A 160 -36.39 -21.52 8.50
CA ALA A 160 -36.46 -22.97 8.70
C ALA A 160 -36.79 -23.34 10.15
N ASN A 161 -36.33 -22.53 11.12
CA ASN A 161 -36.61 -22.76 12.54
C ASN A 161 -38.06 -22.39 12.95
N ARG A 162 -38.75 -21.53 12.18
CA ARG A 162 -40.15 -21.15 12.47
C ARG A 162 -41.22 -22.16 12.03
N ARG A 163 -40.85 -23.29 11.44
CA ARG A 163 -41.78 -24.36 11.04
C ARG A 163 -41.74 -25.59 11.96
N GLY A 164 -40.99 -25.54 13.05
CA GLY A 164 -40.79 -26.65 13.98
C GLY A 164 -41.26 -26.42 15.43
N ALA A 165 -42.02 -25.36 15.71
CA ALA A 165 -42.58 -25.07 17.04
C ALA A 165 -44.12 -25.04 17.02
#